data_AF-A0A3D0XRM0-F1
#
_entry.id   AF-A0A3D0XRM0-F1
#
_cell.length_a   1.000
_cell.length_b   1.000
_cell.length_c   1.000
_cell.angle_alpha   90.00
_cell.angle_beta   90.00
_cell.angle_gamma   90.00
#
_symmetry.space_group_name_H-M   'P 1'
#
loop_
_entity.id
_entity.type
_entity.pdbx_description
1 polymer ?
#
loop_
_entity_poly.entity_id
_entity_poly.type
_entity_poly.pdbx_seq_one_letter_code
_entity_poly.pdbx_strand_id
1 'polypeptide(L)' 'GIPVTVNTDDSTCSSTTLDQEYEKVMSLGFTQRDLIKMNCNAARAAFLPEKEKAVLLERLQAWL' A
#
# COMPACT_ATOMS: atom_id res chain seq x y z
N GLY A 1 1.36 10.26 -12.73
CA GLY A 1 0.27 9.29 -12.75
C GLY A 1 -0.66 9.54 -11.57
N ILE A 2 -1.78 8.82 -11.49
CA ILE A 2 -2.72 8.91 -10.35
C ILE A 2 -2.09 8.18 -9.14
N PRO A 3 -2.04 8.80 -7.94
CA PRO A 3 -1.55 8.12 -6.74
C PRO A 3 -2.60 7.09 -6.29
N VAL A 4 -2.27 5.81 -6.43
CA VAL A 4 -3.15 4.69 -6.05
C VAL A 4 -2.59 3.94 -4.85
N THR A 5 -3.51 3.32 -4.10
CA THR A 5 -3.28 2.45 -2.93
C THR A 5 -4.01 1.12 -3.13
N VAL A 6 -3.65 0.10 -2.35
CA VAL A 6 -4.35 -1.18 -2.32
C VAL A 6 -4.99 -1.34 -0.96
N ASN A 7 -6.26 -1.73 -0.94
CA ASN A 7 -7.10 -1.81 0.26
C ASN A 7 -8.06 -2.99 0.11
N THR A 8 -8.52 -3.55 1.22
CA THR A 8 -9.50 -4.66 1.23
C THR A 8 -10.95 -4.21 1.07
N ASP A 9 -11.22 -2.92 1.27
CA ASP A 9 -12.56 -2.36 1.44
C ASP A 9 -13.33 -3.02 2.61
N ASP A 10 -14.05 -4.11 2.36
CA ASP A 10 -14.69 -4.96 3.37
C ASP A 10 -14.14 -6.40 3.30
N SER A 11 -13.28 -6.75 4.26
CA SER A 11 -12.67 -8.07 4.36
C SER A 11 -13.66 -9.17 4.73
N THR A 12 -14.77 -8.84 5.39
CA THR A 12 -15.78 -9.82 5.83
C THR A 12 -16.69 -10.21 4.68
N CYS A 13 -17.21 -9.22 3.95
CA CYS A 13 -18.06 -9.44 2.78
C CYS A 13 -17.29 -10.14 1.65
N SER A 14 -16.06 -9.70 1.41
CA SER A 14 -15.23 -10.21 0.31
C SER A 14 -14.46 -11.49 0.68
N SER A 15 -14.48 -11.90 1.96
CA SER A 15 -13.68 -13.01 2.48
C SER A 15 -12.20 -12.93 2.03
N THR A 16 -11.62 -11.73 2.11
CA THR A 16 -10.28 -11.40 1.58
C THR A 16 -9.35 -10.87 2.67
N THR A 17 -8.05 -10.92 2.41
CA THR A 17 -7.00 -10.26 3.22
C THR A 17 -6.19 -9.29 2.37
N LEU A 18 -5.45 -8.37 3.00
CA LEU A 18 -4.59 -7.44 2.26
C LEU A 18 -3.49 -8.19 1.48
N ASP A 19 -2.97 -9.30 2.02
CA ASP A 19 -2.00 -10.14 1.32
C ASP A 19 -2.60 -10.74 0.05
N GLN A 20 -3.86 -11.20 0.09
CA GLN A 20 -4.56 -11.69 -1.10
C GLN A 20 -4.82 -10.58 -2.12
N GLU A 21 -5.08 -9.34 -1.69
CA GLU A 21 -5.16 -8.20 -2.61
C GLU A 21 -3.79 -7.89 -3.25
N TYR A 22 -2.70 -8.00 -2.51
CA TYR A 22 -1.35 -7.87 -3.07
C TYR A 22 -1.03 -8.98 -4.08
N GLU A 23 -1.38 -10.23 -3.80
CA GLU A 23 -1.23 -11.35 -4.74
C GLU A 23 -2.00 -11.09 -6.04
N LYS A 24 -3.25 -10.63 -5.95
CA LYS A 24 -4.05 -10.24 -7.12
C LYS A 24 -3.39 -9.12 -7.91
N VAL A 25 -2.92 -8.06 -7.25
CA VAL A 25 -2.23 -6.94 -7.92
C VAL A 25 -0.96 -7.42 -8.61
N MET A 26 -0.16 -8.28 -7.98
CA MET A 26 1.04 -8.83 -8.61
C MET A 26 0.71 -9.74 -9.80
N SER A 27 -0.41 -10.47 -9.75
CA SER A 27 -0.88 -11.29 -10.89
C SER A 27 -1.20 -10.47 -12.14
N LEU A 28 -1.48 -9.16 -11.99
CA LEU A 28 -1.69 -8.21 -13.10
C LEU A 28 -0.38 -7.67 -13.69
N GLY A 29 0.78 -8.14 -13.22
CA GLY A 29 2.11 -7.74 -13.70
C GLY A 29 2.78 -6.63 -12.90
N PHE A 30 2.18 -6.21 -11.77
CA PHE A 30 2.84 -5.28 -10.85
C PHE A 30 3.94 -5.97 -10.05
N THR A 31 4.99 -5.21 -9.74
CA THR A 31 6.13 -5.73 -8.99
C THR A 31 6.03 -5.41 -7.50
N GLN A 32 6.85 -6.07 -6.69
CA GLN A 32 7.00 -5.72 -5.27
C GLN A 32 7.42 -4.26 -5.08
N ARG A 33 8.25 -3.71 -5.99
CA ARG A 33 8.60 -2.28 -5.97
C ARG A 33 7.39 -1.38 -6.20
N ASP A 34 6.44 -1.81 -7.01
CA ASP A 34 5.21 -1.06 -7.23
C ASP A 34 4.29 -1.12 -6.01
N LEU A 35 4.21 -2.28 -5.33
CA LEU A 35 3.53 -2.37 -4.03
C LEU A 35 4.13 -1.42 -3.00
N ILE A 36 5.47 -1.31 -2.93
CA ILE A 36 6.13 -0.36 -2.01
C ILE A 36 5.78 1.09 -2.36
N LYS A 37 5.74 1.44 -3.65
CA LYS A 37 5.29 2.78 -4.09
C LYS A 37 3.82 3.04 -3.71
N MET A 38 2.94 2.05 -3.87
CA MET A 38 1.52 2.16 -3.46
C MET A 38 1.37 2.31 -1.95
N ASN A 39 2.18 1.60 -1.15
CA ASN A 39 2.25 1.80 0.30
C ASN A 39 2.77 3.20 0.67
N CYS A 40 3.76 3.72 -0.04
CA CYS A 40 4.21 5.10 0.15
C CYS A 40 3.09 6.11 -0.16
N ASN A 41 2.26 5.85 -1.17
CA ASN A 41 1.09 6.70 -1.45
C ASN A 41 0.08 6.65 -0.30
N ALA A 42 -0.18 5.45 0.24
CA ALA A 42 -1.06 5.27 1.39
C ALA A 42 -0.54 6.02 2.62
N ALA A 43 0.76 5.94 2.92
CA ALA A 43 1.38 6.68 4.01
C ALA A 43 1.25 8.21 3.86
N ARG A 44 1.40 8.75 2.63
CA ARG A 44 1.19 10.18 2.37
C ARG A 44 -0.27 10.61 2.53
N ALA A 45 -1.19 9.75 2.11
CA ALA A 45 -2.64 10.00 2.16
C ALA A 45 -3.26 9.77 3.55
N ALA A 46 -2.57 9.05 4.44
CA ALA A 46 -3.05 8.77 5.79
C ALA A 46 -3.26 10.05 6.61
N PHE A 47 -4.26 10.05 7.49
CA PHE A 47 -4.53 11.17 8.41
C PHE A 47 -3.63 11.12 9.66
N LEU A 48 -2.34 10.85 9.44
CA LEU A 48 -1.31 10.87 10.47
C LEU A 48 -0.67 12.27 10.57
N PRO A 49 -0.12 12.64 11.74
CA PRO A 49 0.78 13.79 11.83
C PRO A 49 1.97 13.67 10.88
N GLU A 50 2.45 14.79 10.35
CA GLU A 50 3.53 14.80 9.34
C GLU A 50 4.81 14.11 9.80
N LYS A 51 5.15 14.21 11.10
CA LYS A 51 6.29 13.49 11.68
C LYS A 51 6.13 11.97 11.60
N GLU A 52 4.93 11.46 11.86
CA GLU A 52 4.63 10.03 11.81
C GLU A 52 4.58 9.52 10.37
N LYS A 53 4.05 10.32 9.43
CA LYS A 53 4.14 10.03 7.99
C LYS A 53 5.59 9.89 7.54
N ALA A 54 6.48 10.80 7.96
CA ALA A 54 7.88 10.77 7.59
C ALA A 54 8.58 9.48 8.06
N VAL A 55 8.37 9.08 9.32
CA VAL A 55 8.91 7.83 9.87
C VAL A 55 8.37 6.60 9.11
N LEU A 56 7.07 6.59 8.80
CA LEU A 56 6.46 5.49 8.04
C LEU A 56 7.02 5.41 6.61
N LEU A 57 7.19 6.55 5.95
CA LEU A 57 7.78 6.63 4.61
C LEU A 57 9.22 6.13 4.58
N GLU A 58 10.04 6.51 5.55
CA GLU A 58 11.43 6.03 5.67
C GLU A 58 11.47 4.51 5.80
N ARG A 59 10.61 3.95 6.67
CA ARG A 59 10.50 2.49 6.85
C ARG A 59 10.12 1.77 5.57
N LEU A 60 9.19 2.33 4.78
CA LEU A 60 8.76 1.73 3.51
C LEU A 60 9.83 1.85 2.42
N GLN A 61 10.52 2.99 2.36
CA GLN A 61 11.57 3.24 1.38
C GLN A 61 12.80 2.36 1.60
N ALA A 62 13.05 1.88 2.82
CA ALA A 62 14.12 0.91 3.09
C ALA A 62 13.94 -0.44 2.36
N TRP A 63 12.74 -0.72 1.81
CA TRP A 63 12.45 -1.95 1.07
C TRP A 63 12.53 -1.80 -0.46
N LEU A 64 12.79 -0.59 -0.99
CA LEU A 64 12.91 -0.32 -2.44
C LEU A 64 14.17 -0.94 -3.08
#